data_AF-A0A6C0CJC1-F1
#
_entry.id   AF-A0A6C0CJC1-F1
#
_cell.length_a   1.000
_cell.length_b   1.000
_cell.length_c   1.000
_cell.angle_alpha   90.00
_cell.angle_beta   90.00
_cell.angle_gamma   90.00
#
_symmetry.space_group_name_H-M   'P 1'
#
loop_
_entity.id
_entity.type
_entity.pdbx_description
1 polymer ?
#
loop_
_entity_poly.entity_id
_entity_poly.type
_entity_poly.pdbx_seq_one_letter_code
_entity_poly.pdbx_strand_id
1 'polypeptide(L)'
;MNGVLFTDSSLEEIYTSLKILANIKENQKICVENGSILVDTTDERWQWLVRTIFGNSKKRTVEQISKLINQCVRICTFIIENMNDIAGDNSVEYSAQRFYSTAKQSKEKHLTTLARLNKDMKSSTIGLNNIKQTYKSDINIGGKVDCILDNITEQILINEKVLNANSSKTKTVI
;
A
#
# COMPACT_ATOMS: atom_id res chain seq x y z
N MET A 1 -15.24 18.09 3.19
CA MET A 1 -14.39 16.93 2.85
C MET A 1 -13.71 16.49 4.13
N ASN A 2 -14.00 15.28 4.60
CA ASN A 2 -13.43 14.75 5.84
C ASN A 2 -11.96 14.42 5.59
N GLY A 3 -11.06 15.31 6.02
CA GLY A 3 -9.63 15.04 6.07
C GLY A 3 -9.40 13.89 7.02
N VAL A 4 -9.10 12.71 6.49
CA VAL A 4 -8.65 11.58 7.29
C VAL A 4 -7.29 12.00 7.84
N LEU A 5 -7.25 12.35 9.13
CA LEU A 5 -6.00 12.50 9.87
C LEU A 5 -5.35 11.12 9.91
N PHE A 6 -4.40 10.88 9.00
CA PHE A 6 -3.58 9.67 9.02
C PHE A 6 -2.68 9.73 10.25
N THR A 7 -2.92 8.85 11.22
CA THR A 7 -2.03 8.67 12.36
C THR A 7 -0.84 7.82 11.94
N ASP A 8 0.34 8.06 12.53
CA ASP A 8 1.53 7.25 12.26
C ASP A 8 1.27 5.75 12.53
N SER A 9 0.39 5.42 13.49
CA SER A 9 -0.08 4.06 13.78
C SER A 9 -0.74 3.38 12.58
N SER A 10 -1.65 4.08 11.87
CA SER A 10 -2.32 3.52 10.70
C SER A 10 -1.36 3.28 9.53
N LEU A 11 -0.31 4.10 9.42
CA LEU A 11 0.73 3.93 8.40
C LEU A 11 1.59 2.69 8.70
N GLU A 12 1.93 2.46 9.97
CA GLU A 12 2.68 1.28 10.41
C GLU A 12 1.91 -0.03 10.23
N GLU A 13 0.61 -0.03 10.53
CA GLU A 13 -0.28 -1.18 10.26
C GLU A 13 -0.30 -1.52 8.77
N ILE A 14 -0.34 -0.51 7.90
CA ILE A 14 -0.31 -0.69 6.45
C ILE A 14 1.03 -1.23 5.98
N TYR A 15 2.15 -0.67 6.45
CA TYR A 15 3.47 -1.21 6.12
C TYR A 15 3.62 -2.65 6.58
N THR A 16 3.14 -2.97 7.78
CA THR A 16 3.19 -4.33 8.33
C THR A 16 2.37 -5.27 7.46
N SER A 17 1.16 -4.87 7.09
CA SER A 17 0.27 -5.68 6.25
C SER A 17 0.82 -5.88 4.83
N LEU A 18 1.43 -4.86 4.22
CA LEU A 18 2.11 -4.98 2.93
C LEU A 18 3.35 -5.90 3.01
N LYS A 19 4.12 -5.83 4.10
CA LYS A 19 5.25 -6.74 4.32
C LYS A 19 4.81 -8.18 4.52
N ILE A 20 3.72 -8.40 5.25
CA ILE A 20 3.10 -9.72 5.39
C ILE A 20 2.68 -10.21 4.00
N LEU A 21 2.00 -9.36 3.23
CA LEU A 21 1.56 -9.69 1.87
C LEU A 21 2.75 -10.08 0.98
N ALA A 22 3.83 -9.30 1.00
CA ALA A 22 5.05 -9.56 0.23
C ALA A 22 5.75 -10.89 0.55
N ASN A 23 5.59 -11.41 1.77
CA ASN A 23 6.23 -12.64 2.21
C ASN A 23 5.39 -13.91 1.99
N ILE A 24 4.18 -13.79 1.45
CA ILE A 24 3.35 -14.95 1.12
C ILE A 24 4.03 -15.72 -0.01
N LYS A 25 4.31 -16.99 0.23
CA LYS A 25 4.84 -17.94 -0.76
C LYS A 25 3.71 -18.64 -1.50
N GLU A 26 4.03 -19.21 -2.65
CA GLU A 26 3.10 -20.06 -3.38
C GLU A 26 2.64 -21.24 -2.50
N ASN A 27 1.35 -21.59 -2.60
CA ASN A 27 0.67 -22.61 -1.80
C ASN A 27 0.48 -22.29 -0.30
N GLN A 28 1.04 -21.17 0.19
CA GLN A 28 0.71 -20.70 1.54
C GLN A 28 -0.70 -20.13 1.56
N LYS A 29 -1.49 -20.62 2.51
CA LYS A 29 -2.86 -20.18 2.71
C LYS A 29 -2.88 -19.07 3.77
N ILE A 30 -3.74 -18.09 3.53
CA ILE A 30 -3.81 -16.86 4.33
C ILE A 30 -5.06 -16.91 5.19
N CYS A 31 -4.91 -16.56 6.46
CA CYS A 31 -6.00 -16.41 7.39
C CYS A 31 -6.18 -14.94 7.75
N VAL A 32 -7.43 -14.56 8.01
CA VAL A 32 -7.75 -13.25 8.58
C VAL A 32 -8.21 -13.51 10.01
N GLU A 33 -7.54 -12.88 10.97
CA GLU A 33 -7.93 -12.90 12.38
C GLU A 33 -7.96 -11.45 12.88
N ASN A 34 -9.07 -11.03 13.49
CA ASN A 34 -9.25 -9.69 14.05
C ASN A 34 -8.96 -8.50 13.11
N GLY A 35 -9.14 -8.67 11.80
CA GLY A 35 -8.90 -7.61 10.80
C GLY A 35 -7.47 -7.54 10.27
N SER A 36 -6.56 -8.34 10.83
CA SER A 36 -5.18 -8.47 10.37
C SER A 36 -5.02 -9.69 9.47
N ILE A 37 -4.13 -9.56 8.48
CA ILE A 37 -3.73 -10.66 7.59
C ILE A 37 -2.65 -11.46 8.31
N LEU A 38 -2.86 -12.76 8.48
CA LEU A 38 -1.89 -13.70 9.04
C LEU A 38 -1.52 -14.74 7.98
N VAL A 39 -0.23 -15.01 7.84
CA VAL A 39 0.26 -16.13 7.01
C VAL A 39 0.21 -17.38 7.87
N ASP A 40 -0.58 -18.36 7.46
CA ASP A 40 -0.73 -19.62 8.16
C ASP A 40 0.54 -20.45 7.97
N THR A 41 1.39 -20.51 9.00
CA THR A 41 2.62 -21.32 9.03
C THR A 41 2.37 -22.76 9.48
N THR A 42 1.11 -23.15 9.69
CA THR A 42 0.75 -24.45 10.27
C THR A 42 1.01 -25.60 9.30
N ASP A 43 1.73 -26.62 9.80
CA ASP A 43 1.99 -27.90 9.13
C ASP A 43 0.73 -28.46 8.45
N GLU A 44 0.93 -28.95 7.21
CA GLU A 44 -0.11 -29.32 6.23
C GLU A 44 -1.18 -30.30 6.75
N ARG A 45 -0.92 -31.01 7.85
CA ARG A 45 -1.75 -32.12 8.35
C ARG A 45 -2.99 -31.67 9.12
N TRP A 46 -3.01 -30.47 9.70
CA TRP A 46 -4.11 -29.97 10.56
C TRP A 46 -4.90 -28.80 9.96
N GLN A 47 -4.53 -28.32 8.77
CA GLN A 47 -5.14 -27.16 8.12
C GLN A 47 -6.64 -27.33 7.80
N TRP A 48 -7.15 -28.55 7.70
CA TRP A 48 -8.59 -28.81 7.47
C TRP A 48 -9.41 -28.67 8.75
N LEU A 49 -8.85 -29.06 9.90
CA LEU A 49 -9.50 -28.97 11.22
C LEU A 49 -9.55 -27.52 11.70
N VAL A 50 -8.45 -26.78 11.56
CA VAL A 50 -8.41 -25.34 11.85
C VAL A 50 -9.36 -24.57 10.91
N ARG A 51 -9.44 -24.93 9.62
CA ARG A 51 -10.42 -24.31 8.69
C ARG A 51 -11.88 -24.55 9.07
N THR A 52 -12.20 -25.72 9.61
CA THR A 52 -13.57 -26.08 9.95
C THR A 52 -14.02 -25.44 11.25
N ILE A 53 -13.09 -25.20 12.18
CA ILE A 53 -13.36 -24.56 13.48
C ILE A 53 -13.40 -23.02 13.38
N PHE A 54 -12.66 -22.39 12.43
CA PHE A 54 -12.53 -20.91 12.34
C PHE A 54 -13.34 -20.21 11.23
N GLY A 55 -14.06 -20.91 10.34
CA GLY A 55 -15.03 -20.28 9.42
C GLY A 55 -14.46 -19.24 8.43
N ASN A 56 -13.17 -19.30 8.12
CA ASN A 56 -12.50 -18.30 7.28
C ASN A 56 -12.80 -18.51 5.77
N SER A 57 -13.77 -17.75 5.27
CA SER A 57 -14.14 -17.70 3.86
C SER A 57 -13.02 -17.10 3.00
N LYS A 58 -12.58 -17.80 1.94
CA LYS A 58 -11.64 -17.27 0.92
C LYS A 58 -12.03 -15.87 0.44
N LYS A 59 -13.34 -15.62 0.31
CA LYS A 59 -13.92 -14.32 -0.08
C LYS A 59 -13.57 -13.23 0.92
N ARG A 60 -13.61 -13.52 2.23
CA ARG A 60 -13.28 -12.57 3.30
C ARG A 60 -11.80 -12.18 3.26
N THR A 61 -10.91 -13.12 2.99
CA THR A 61 -9.47 -12.85 2.85
C THR A 61 -9.17 -11.90 1.70
N VAL A 62 -9.71 -12.20 0.51
CA VAL A 62 -9.53 -11.35 -0.67
C VAL A 62 -10.17 -9.97 -0.47
N GLU A 63 -11.32 -9.90 0.21
CA GLU A 63 -11.96 -8.63 0.54
C GLU A 63 -11.12 -7.77 1.49
N GLN A 64 -10.45 -8.38 2.48
CA GLN A 64 -9.53 -7.65 3.36
C GLN A 64 -8.28 -7.17 2.63
N ILE A 65 -7.72 -7.99 1.74
CA ILE A 65 -6.61 -7.55 0.87
C ILE A 65 -7.06 -6.36 0.01
N SER A 66 -8.25 -6.43 -0.58
CA SER A 66 -8.80 -5.32 -1.38
C SER A 66 -8.96 -4.05 -0.54
N LYS A 67 -9.47 -4.15 0.71
CA LYS A 67 -9.58 -3.02 1.64
C LYS A 67 -8.22 -2.42 1.96
N LEU A 68 -7.21 -3.25 2.25
CA LEU A 68 -5.84 -2.82 2.50
C LEU A 68 -5.26 -2.06 1.31
N ILE A 69 -5.36 -2.62 0.10
CA ILE A 69 -4.84 -1.97 -1.11
C ILE A 69 -5.56 -0.64 -1.37
N ASN A 70 -6.88 -0.59 -1.20
CA ASN A 70 -7.64 0.65 -1.35
C ASN A 70 -7.24 1.71 -0.31
N GLN A 71 -6.91 1.31 0.92
CA GLN A 71 -6.35 2.23 1.92
C GLN A 71 -4.97 2.75 1.50
N CYS A 72 -4.11 1.89 0.97
CA CYS A 72 -2.80 2.29 0.45
C CYS A 72 -2.91 3.30 -0.70
N VAL A 73 -3.81 3.04 -1.65
CA VAL A 73 -4.09 3.93 -2.79
C VAL A 73 -4.55 5.29 -2.27
N ARG A 74 -5.52 5.33 -1.34
CA ARG A 74 -5.99 6.58 -0.74
C ARG A 74 -4.88 7.39 -0.07
N ILE A 75 -3.96 6.72 0.63
CA ILE A 75 -2.80 7.40 1.25
C ILE A 75 -1.87 7.97 0.18
N CYS A 76 -1.57 7.20 -0.87
CA CYS A 76 -0.72 7.68 -1.96
C CYS A 76 -1.35 8.91 -2.63
N THR A 77 -2.64 8.86 -2.95
CA THR A 77 -3.38 9.98 -3.55
C THR A 77 -3.35 11.20 -2.64
N PHE A 78 -3.65 11.04 -1.35
CA PHE A 78 -3.59 12.13 -0.37
C PHE A 78 -2.19 12.76 -0.29
N ILE A 79 -1.14 11.94 -0.26
CA ILE A 79 0.24 12.44 -0.24
C ILE A 79 0.54 13.24 -1.51
N ILE A 80 0.13 12.76 -2.68
CA ILE A 80 0.33 13.44 -3.96
C ILE A 80 -0.41 14.77 -4.03
N GLU A 81 -1.67 14.81 -3.60
CA GLU A 81 -2.49 16.03 -3.56
C GLU A 81 -1.85 17.09 -2.65
N ASN A 82 -1.49 16.73 -1.42
CA ASN A 82 -0.81 17.67 -0.49
C ASN A 82 0.52 18.18 -1.04
N MET A 83 1.26 17.37 -1.81
CA MET A 83 2.51 17.82 -2.43
C MET A 83 2.29 18.82 -3.58
N ASN A 84 1.16 18.74 -4.28
CA ASN A 84 0.80 19.68 -5.35
C ASN A 84 0.32 21.01 -4.77
N ASP A 85 -0.43 20.99 -3.67
CA ASP A 85 -0.91 22.21 -2.99
C ASP A 85 0.26 23.07 -2.48
N ILE A 86 1.32 22.44 -1.96
CA ILE A 86 2.55 23.12 -1.52
C ILE A 86 3.28 23.80 -2.69
N ALA A 87 3.10 23.35 -3.93
CA ALA A 87 3.75 23.93 -5.10
C ALA A 87 2.97 25.10 -5.74
N GLY A 88 1.71 25.33 -5.32
CA GLY A 88 0.80 26.31 -5.92
C GLY A 88 0.85 27.72 -5.33
N ASP A 89 1.45 27.92 -4.16
CA ASP A 89 1.45 29.21 -3.46
C ASP A 89 2.77 29.97 -3.65
N ASN A 90 2.86 30.70 -4.77
CA ASN A 90 3.97 31.59 -5.11
C ASN A 90 3.70 33.06 -4.69
N SER A 91 2.75 33.32 -3.79
CA SER A 91 2.41 34.68 -3.37
C SER A 91 2.61 34.88 -1.87
N VAL A 92 3.71 35.55 -1.52
CA VAL A 92 3.91 36.47 -0.36
C VAL A 92 5.34 36.31 0.14
N GLU A 93 6.19 37.15 -0.42
CA GLU A 93 7.58 37.35 -0.04
C GLU A 93 7.65 38.11 1.29
N TYR A 94 8.65 37.81 2.14
CA TYR A 94 9.06 38.46 3.40
C TYR A 94 8.71 37.82 4.77
N SER A 95 7.77 36.88 4.90
CA SER A 95 7.68 35.95 6.06
C SER A 95 8.15 34.52 5.73
N ALA A 96 8.67 34.35 4.52
CA ALA A 96 8.79 33.10 3.80
C ALA A 96 9.87 32.14 4.30
N GLN A 97 10.91 32.58 5.03
CA GLN A 97 12.07 31.69 5.22
C GLN A 97 11.84 30.54 6.21
N ARG A 98 11.10 30.75 7.30
CA ARG A 98 10.70 29.65 8.21
C ARG A 98 9.58 28.79 7.63
N PHE A 99 8.62 29.40 6.94
CA PHE A 99 7.55 28.65 6.29
C PHE A 99 8.07 27.82 5.11
N TYR A 100 9.02 28.34 4.33
CA TYR A 100 9.66 27.64 3.21
C TYR A 100 10.49 26.45 3.69
N SER A 101 11.25 26.58 4.78
CA SER A 101 12.00 25.44 5.32
C SER A 101 11.07 24.35 5.87
N THR A 102 9.96 24.72 6.51
CA THR A 102 8.94 23.77 6.98
C THR A 102 8.18 23.10 5.83
N ALA A 103 7.78 23.86 4.81
CA ALA A 103 7.09 23.32 3.63
C ALA A 103 7.99 22.39 2.80
N LYS A 104 9.26 22.77 2.62
CA LYS A 104 10.28 21.92 2.00
C LYS A 104 10.50 20.63 2.79
N GLN A 105 10.65 20.72 4.11
CA GLN A 105 10.81 19.55 4.98
C GLN A 105 9.57 18.64 4.95
N SER A 106 8.36 19.20 4.93
CA SER A 106 7.12 18.43 4.81
C SER A 106 7.05 17.70 3.47
N LYS A 107 7.40 18.39 2.37
CA LYS A 107 7.46 17.78 1.03
C LYS A 107 8.47 16.63 0.96
N GLU A 108 9.67 16.79 1.53
CA GLU A 108 10.68 15.73 1.60
C GLU A 108 10.20 14.53 2.43
N LYS A 109 9.53 14.77 3.57
CA LYS A 109 8.90 13.71 4.37
C LYS A 109 7.84 12.96 3.56
N HIS A 110 6.97 13.69 2.84
CA HIS A 110 5.95 13.11 1.97
C HIS A 110 6.54 12.26 0.83
N LEU A 111 7.59 12.74 0.17
CA LEU A 111 8.29 11.99 -0.88
C LEU A 111 8.93 10.71 -0.32
N THR A 112 9.51 10.79 0.88
CA THR A 112 10.12 9.63 1.54
C THR A 112 9.06 8.58 1.91
N THR A 113 7.92 9.02 2.47
CA THR A 113 6.78 8.14 2.76
C THR A 113 6.22 7.50 1.50
N LEU A 114 6.05 8.29 0.43
CA LEU A 114 5.56 7.79 -0.86
C LEU A 114 6.52 6.76 -1.47
N ALA A 115 7.83 7.02 -1.44
CA ALA A 115 8.84 6.10 -1.94
C ALA A 115 8.84 4.76 -1.16
N ARG A 116 8.68 4.83 0.17
CA ARG A 116 8.59 3.63 1.01
C ARG A 116 7.32 2.83 0.73
N LEU A 117 6.16 3.49 0.66
CA LEU A 117 4.89 2.84 0.28
C LEU A 117 5.00 2.19 -1.10
N ASN A 118 5.56 2.90 -2.09
CA ASN A 118 5.70 2.38 -3.43
C ASN A 118 6.58 1.12 -3.48
N LYS A 119 7.66 1.08 -2.68
CA LYS A 119 8.50 -0.10 -2.53
C LYS A 119 7.73 -1.28 -1.93
N ASP A 120 7.00 -1.07 -0.84
CA ASP A 120 6.27 -2.13 -0.15
C ASP A 120 5.08 -2.62 -1.00
N MET A 121 4.43 -1.74 -1.78
CA MET A 121 3.40 -2.10 -2.77
C MET A 121 3.97 -2.97 -3.88
N LYS A 122 5.13 -2.61 -4.45
CA LYS A 122 5.83 -3.46 -5.44
C LYS A 122 6.12 -4.84 -4.89
N SER A 123 6.69 -4.95 -3.69
CA SER A 123 6.96 -6.25 -3.07
C SER A 123 5.69 -7.05 -2.82
N SER A 124 4.58 -6.39 -2.47
CA SER A 124 3.28 -7.03 -2.26
C SER A 124 2.70 -7.67 -3.53
N THR A 125 3.05 -7.19 -4.72
CA THR A 125 2.63 -7.81 -5.99
C THR A 125 3.12 -9.25 -6.13
N ILE A 126 4.27 -9.58 -5.56
CA ILE A 126 4.81 -10.96 -5.56
C ILE A 126 3.89 -11.86 -4.74
N GLY A 127 3.50 -11.41 -3.55
CA GLY A 127 2.55 -12.09 -2.69
C GLY A 127 1.19 -12.29 -3.33
N LEU A 128 0.65 -11.26 -3.97
CA LEU A 128 -0.62 -11.32 -4.71
C LEU A 128 -0.56 -12.34 -5.87
N ASN A 129 0.55 -12.39 -6.61
CA ASN A 129 0.75 -13.41 -7.64
C ASN A 129 0.79 -14.82 -7.04
N ASN A 130 1.44 -15.00 -5.89
CA ASN A 130 1.46 -16.28 -5.18
C ASN A 130 0.06 -16.69 -4.70
N ILE A 131 -0.77 -15.74 -4.27
CA ILE A 131 -2.19 -15.97 -3.95
C ILE A 131 -2.95 -16.41 -5.19
N LYS A 132 -2.76 -15.72 -6.31
CA LYS A 132 -3.39 -16.07 -7.59
C LYS A 132 -3.08 -17.52 -7.97
N GLN A 133 -1.82 -17.94 -7.87
CA GLN A 133 -1.41 -19.32 -8.13
C GLN A 133 -2.03 -20.33 -7.15
N THR A 134 -2.03 -19.99 -5.86
CA THR A 134 -2.63 -20.82 -4.79
C THR A 134 -4.12 -21.08 -5.03
N TYR A 135 -4.83 -20.12 -5.63
CA TYR A 135 -6.26 -20.23 -5.95
C TYR A 135 -6.55 -20.38 -7.44
N LYS A 136 -5.59 -20.87 -8.25
CA LYS A 136 -5.74 -20.97 -9.71
C LYS A 136 -6.96 -21.78 -10.19
N SER A 137 -7.47 -22.69 -9.37
CA SER A 137 -8.66 -23.48 -9.66
C SER A 137 -9.98 -22.75 -9.37
N ASP A 138 -9.95 -21.62 -8.65
CA ASP A 138 -11.10 -20.83 -8.25
C ASP A 138 -11.13 -19.53 -9.08
N ILE A 139 -11.79 -19.58 -10.24
CA ILE A 139 -11.83 -18.49 -11.23
C ILE A 139 -12.33 -17.18 -10.59
N ASN A 140 -13.30 -17.26 -9.68
CA ASN A 140 -13.87 -16.08 -9.02
C ASN A 140 -12.85 -15.40 -8.08
N ILE A 141 -12.07 -16.19 -7.35
CA ILE A 141 -11.01 -15.67 -6.48
C ILE A 141 -9.84 -15.16 -7.33
N GLY A 142 -9.43 -15.90 -8.36
CA GLY A 142 -8.40 -15.49 -9.30
C GLY A 142 -8.70 -14.14 -9.96
N GLY A 143 -9.91 -13.97 -10.51
CA GLY A 143 -10.32 -12.72 -11.14
C GLY A 143 -10.34 -11.52 -10.18
N LYS A 144 -10.70 -11.72 -8.91
CA LYS A 144 -10.62 -10.65 -7.90
C LYS A 144 -9.18 -10.26 -7.57
N VAL A 145 -8.30 -11.23 -7.47
CA VAL A 145 -6.87 -10.98 -7.23
C VAL A 145 -6.26 -10.25 -8.42
N ASP A 146 -6.68 -10.57 -9.65
CA ASP A 146 -6.28 -9.85 -10.86
C ASP A 146 -6.71 -8.39 -10.81
N CYS A 147 -7.97 -8.09 -10.48
CA CYS A 147 -8.40 -6.69 -10.31
C CYS A 147 -7.58 -5.94 -9.23
N ILE A 148 -7.19 -6.62 -8.15
CA ILE A 148 -6.34 -6.02 -7.10
C ILE A 148 -4.91 -5.77 -7.63
N LEU A 149 -4.36 -6.71 -8.42
CA LEU A 149 -3.07 -6.59 -9.07
C LEU A 149 -3.04 -5.44 -10.08
N ASP A 150 -4.11 -5.26 -10.85
CA ASP A 150 -4.23 -4.15 -11.79
C ASP A 150 -4.22 -2.81 -11.05
N ASN A 151 -5.05 -2.67 -10.01
CA ASN A 151 -5.15 -1.45 -9.21
C ASN A 151 -3.82 -1.10 -8.52
N ILE A 152 -3.15 -2.07 -7.88
CA ILE A 152 -1.86 -1.80 -7.23
C ILE A 152 -0.77 -1.44 -8.25
N THR A 153 -0.79 -2.05 -9.44
CA THR A 153 0.18 -1.78 -10.51
C THR A 153 -0.02 -0.40 -11.11
N GLU A 154 -1.27 -0.01 -11.37
CA GLU A 154 -1.60 1.34 -11.82
C GLU A 154 -1.10 2.39 -10.82
N GLN A 155 -1.37 2.19 -9.53
CA GLN A 155 -0.92 3.12 -8.50
C GLN A 155 0.61 3.19 -8.39
N ILE A 156 1.31 2.06 -8.54
CA ILE A 156 2.78 2.04 -8.56
C ILE A 156 3.31 2.92 -9.70
N LEU A 157 2.73 2.82 -10.90
CA LEU A 157 3.14 3.61 -12.06
C LEU A 157 2.90 5.12 -11.83
N ILE A 158 1.78 5.50 -11.21
CA ILE A 158 1.50 6.89 -10.83
C ILE A 158 2.55 7.40 -9.84
N ASN A 159 2.83 6.62 -8.78
CA ASN A 159 3.82 6.98 -7.77
C ASN A 159 5.22 7.17 -8.36
N GLU A 160 5.64 6.30 -9.29
CA GLU A 160 6.92 6.41 -9.98
C GLU A 160 7.04 7.69 -10.80
N LYS A 161 5.99 8.04 -11.56
CA LYS A 161 5.97 9.30 -12.32
C LYS A 161 6.18 10.51 -11.41
N VAL A 162 5.51 10.54 -10.26
CA VAL A 162 5.65 11.63 -9.26
C VAL A 162 7.04 11.66 -8.65
N LEU A 163 7.60 10.52 -8.25
CA LEU A 163 8.93 10.42 -7.66
C LEU A 163 10.03 10.85 -8.66
N ASN A 164 9.91 10.43 -9.92
CA ASN A 164 10.86 10.80 -10.97
C ASN A 164 10.79 12.30 -11.30
N ALA A 165 9.59 12.87 -11.40
CA ALA A 165 9.40 14.30 -11.66
C ALA A 165 10.02 15.18 -10.55
N ASN A 166 9.98 14.72 -9.29
CA ASN A 166 10.57 15.45 -8.17
C ASN A 166 12.09 15.19 -8.02
N SER A 167 12.62 14.06 -8.50
CA SER A 167 14.06 13.77 -8.50
C SER A 167 14.83 14.56 -9.58
N SER A 168 14.20 14.83 -10.72
CA SER A 168 14.81 15.65 -11.80
C SER A 168 14.92 17.13 -11.44
N LYS A 169 13.97 17.67 -10.67
CA LYS A 169 13.99 19.07 -10.20
C LYS A 169 15.16 19.38 -9.25
N THR A 170 15.67 18.37 -8.54
CA THR A 170 16.79 18.52 -7.60
C THR A 170 18.16 18.58 -8.28
N LYS A 171 18.28 18.13 -9.55
CA LYS A 171 19.56 18.10 -10.29
C LYS A 171 19.91 19.38 -11.05
N THR A 172 19.00 20.35 -11.14
CA THR A 172 19.20 21.59 -11.92
C THR A 172 19.74 22.76 -11.07
N VAL A 173 20.15 22.51 -9.83
CA VAL A 173 20.78 23.52 -8.97
C VAL A 173 22.20 23.06 -8.63
N ILE A 174 23.09 23.10 -9.62
CA ILE A 174 24.55 23.10 -9.43
C ILE A 174 25.14 24.03 -10.48
#